data_AF-A0A6L6GF96-F1
#
_entry.id   AF-A0A6L6GF96-F1
#
_cell.length_a   1.000
_cell.length_b   1.000
_cell.length_c   1.000
_cell.angle_alpha   90.00
_cell.angle_beta   90.00
_cell.angle_gamma   90.00
#
_symmetry.space_group_name_H-M   'P 1'
#
loop_
_entity.id
_entity.type
_entity.pdbx_description
1 polymer ?
#
loop_
_entity_poly.entity_id
_entity_poly.type
_entity_poly.pdbx_seq_one_letter_code
_entity_poly.pdbx_strand_id
1 'polypeptide(L)'
;MAFDASPSWSGFNYQGKVALYYALKRINSEVIEKDFSGYSLMLEDNEDFEIIVDDISTSFHQVKAYEKSSYSKYSDALLEITLELSKNPNVIGKIHTWKVINFKSDCNDLRSSISDDIQKILDEYQAATDQNSTLHKAASNAKNPCKTTSIIRNAFTDKSDEELALQLQSILSGTNDALSRVSAYEYDDGNSFCDLSEINAKIKSELSICFSERNIHVTTNQLNKAFLYFLGVMDKYIIHRHKNKQSPTKIPITFVEIIDALNIDHEDVSNEYVALNFKDRFFFYIYEFMEDPDEEYQFPEPGSQCNLQEIRKLLLNLSAHELWEHYRNFSPHIDLQNSNIINTFETDFTGIRHVLIRIFHDLDYNLATHTQNNYKLMYRSISPPHQNYLPTTIKNHRKVTQIERAISSNKGSIEILYEVENLIYDGNIIESISPNTSKHTDVPPALDTDLRSKRNEPLKVINLIPLTDAKEQLAK
;
A
#
# COMPACT_ATOMS: atom_id res chain seq x y z
N MET A 1 -11.53 -17.34 10.28
CA MET A 1 -10.51 -17.74 9.27
C MET A 1 -10.66 -16.84 8.06
N ALA A 2 -9.53 -16.42 7.47
CA ALA A 2 -9.36 -15.48 6.35
C ALA A 2 -9.20 -13.99 6.73
N PHE A 3 -7.99 -13.63 7.16
CA PHE A 3 -7.30 -12.40 6.73
C PHE A 3 -5.82 -12.76 6.67
N ASP A 4 -5.43 -13.33 5.54
CA ASP A 4 -4.03 -13.45 5.15
C ASP A 4 -3.63 -12.07 4.61
N ALA A 5 -3.30 -11.18 5.53
CA ALA A 5 -2.86 -9.84 5.25
C ALA A 5 -1.68 -9.54 6.18
N SER A 6 -0.53 -10.14 5.89
CA SER A 6 0.72 -9.41 6.00
C SER A 6 0.51 -8.09 5.22
N PRO A 7 0.26 -6.96 5.91
CA PRO A 7 -0.87 -6.12 5.52
C PRO A 7 -0.56 -5.38 4.23
N SER A 8 -1.44 -5.52 3.24
CA SER A 8 -1.89 -4.58 2.19
C SER A 8 -0.92 -3.63 1.46
N TRP A 9 0.24 -3.23 1.99
CA TRP A 9 1.28 -2.53 1.23
C TRP A 9 2.46 -3.39 0.79
N SER A 10 2.66 -4.60 1.31
CA SER A 10 3.46 -5.56 0.55
C SER A 10 2.69 -5.86 -0.74
N GLY A 11 1.40 -6.24 -0.65
CA GLY A 11 0.55 -6.57 -1.80
C GLY A 11 0.51 -5.55 -2.95
N PHE A 12 -0.06 -4.35 -2.75
CA PHE A 12 -0.23 -3.36 -3.84
C PHE A 12 1.09 -2.75 -4.34
N ASN A 13 2.05 -2.50 -3.44
CA ASN A 13 3.37 -2.02 -3.84
C ASN A 13 4.14 -3.12 -4.59
N TYR A 14 4.06 -4.37 -4.12
CA TYR A 14 4.64 -5.53 -4.81
C TYR A 14 3.99 -5.78 -6.16
N GLN A 15 2.66 -5.66 -6.28
CA GLN A 15 1.96 -5.73 -7.56
C GLN A 15 2.45 -4.66 -8.52
N GLY A 16 2.51 -3.39 -8.10
CA GLY A 16 3.06 -2.30 -8.93
C GLY A 16 4.52 -2.55 -9.32
N LYS A 17 5.34 -3.07 -8.40
CA LYS A 17 6.74 -3.45 -8.64
C LYS A 17 6.87 -4.59 -9.64
N VAL A 18 6.09 -5.65 -9.48
CA VAL A 18 6.07 -6.81 -10.38
C VAL A 18 5.59 -6.40 -11.78
N ALA A 19 4.55 -5.55 -11.86
CA ALA A 19 4.06 -5.01 -13.12
C ALA A 19 5.12 -4.15 -13.84
N LEU A 20 5.81 -3.28 -13.10
CA LEU A 20 6.93 -2.49 -13.63
C LEU A 20 8.09 -3.38 -14.11
N TYR A 21 8.50 -4.36 -13.28
CA TYR A 21 9.52 -5.34 -13.66
C TYR A 21 9.14 -6.06 -14.96
N TYR A 22 7.91 -6.54 -15.06
CA TYR A 22 7.43 -7.26 -16.23
C TYR A 22 7.41 -6.36 -17.48
N ALA A 23 6.93 -5.12 -17.35
CA ALA A 23 6.92 -4.15 -18.44
C ALA A 23 8.34 -3.80 -18.93
N LEU A 24 9.27 -3.53 -18.01
CA LEU A 24 10.68 -3.27 -18.36
C LEU A 24 11.33 -4.47 -19.04
N LYS A 25 11.10 -5.68 -18.52
CA LYS A 25 11.60 -6.92 -19.13
C LYS A 25 11.04 -7.14 -20.54
N ARG A 26 9.76 -6.80 -20.77
CA ARG A 26 9.15 -6.83 -22.10
C ARG A 26 9.81 -5.83 -23.04
N ILE A 27 10.08 -4.61 -22.58
CA ILE A 27 10.81 -3.60 -23.35
C ILE A 27 12.20 -4.12 -23.72
N ASN A 28 12.95 -4.66 -22.76
CA ASN A 28 14.31 -5.20 -22.96
C ASN A 28 14.36 -6.49 -23.79
N SER A 29 13.23 -7.17 -24.00
CA SER A 29 13.16 -8.36 -24.85
C SER A 29 13.09 -8.05 -26.35
N GLU A 30 12.93 -6.78 -26.70
CA GLU A 30 12.82 -6.29 -28.08
C GLU A 30 14.03 -5.41 -28.43
N VAL A 31 14.21 -5.12 -29.72
CA VAL A 31 15.24 -4.16 -30.16
C VAL A 31 14.89 -2.73 -29.75
N ILE A 32 15.88 -1.88 -29.52
CA ILE A 32 15.67 -0.50 -29.04
C ILE A 32 14.81 0.36 -29.98
N GLU A 33 14.83 0.08 -31.29
CA GLU A 33 14.01 0.78 -32.30
C GLU A 33 12.57 0.24 -32.41
N LYS A 34 12.20 -0.76 -31.60
CA LYS A 34 10.85 -1.32 -31.58
C LYS A 34 9.83 -0.21 -31.30
N ASP A 35 8.80 -0.15 -32.13
CA ASP A 35 7.64 0.70 -31.88
C ASP A 35 6.75 0.06 -30.81
N PHE A 36 6.57 0.80 -29.71
CA PHE A 36 5.75 0.43 -28.56
C PHE A 36 4.45 1.25 -28.47
N SER A 37 4.08 2.03 -29.50
CA SER A 37 2.88 2.88 -29.46
C SER A 37 1.58 2.11 -29.19
N GLY A 38 1.52 0.84 -29.61
CA GLY A 38 0.40 -0.06 -29.36
C GLY A 38 0.44 -0.79 -28.01
N TYR A 39 1.51 -0.65 -27.24
CA TYR A 39 1.74 -1.43 -26.01
C TYR A 39 1.35 -0.64 -24.77
N SER A 40 0.62 -1.28 -23.88
CA SER A 40 0.27 -0.68 -22.59
C SER A 40 0.15 -1.70 -21.46
N LEU A 41 0.36 -1.20 -20.25
CA LEU A 41 0.20 -1.89 -18.99
C LEU A 41 -1.09 -1.36 -18.33
N MET A 42 -2.03 -2.26 -18.06
CA MET A 42 -3.24 -1.95 -17.31
C MET A 42 -3.15 -2.59 -15.93
N LEU A 43 -3.38 -1.80 -14.87
CA LEU A 43 -3.45 -2.30 -13.50
C LEU A 43 -4.90 -2.31 -13.01
N GLU A 44 -5.24 -3.29 -12.18
CA GLU A 44 -6.57 -3.41 -11.55
C GLU A 44 -7.71 -3.41 -12.58
N ASP A 45 -7.59 -4.28 -13.58
CA ASP A 45 -8.66 -4.53 -14.56
C ASP A 45 -9.17 -5.99 -14.52
N ASN A 46 -8.73 -6.82 -15.47
CA ASN A 46 -9.15 -8.23 -15.55
C ASN A 46 -8.55 -9.06 -14.41
N GLU A 47 -7.29 -8.80 -14.09
CA GLU A 47 -6.56 -9.36 -12.94
C GLU A 47 -5.79 -8.21 -12.26
N ASP A 48 -4.83 -8.55 -11.38
CA ASP A 48 -3.97 -7.55 -10.74
C ASP A 48 -3.25 -6.66 -11.77
N PHE A 49 -2.76 -7.22 -12.88
CA PHE A 49 -2.37 -6.43 -14.07
C PHE A 49 -2.43 -7.23 -15.38
N GLU A 50 -2.40 -6.52 -16.51
CA GLU A 50 -2.36 -7.11 -17.85
C GLU A 50 -1.51 -6.29 -18.83
N ILE A 51 -1.02 -6.96 -19.88
CA ILE A 51 -0.37 -6.30 -21.02
C ILE A 51 -1.33 -6.30 -22.20
N ILE A 52 -1.57 -5.11 -22.75
CA ILE A 52 -2.42 -4.86 -23.90
C ILE A 52 -1.53 -4.46 -25.08
N VAL A 53 -1.76 -5.07 -26.24
CA VAL A 53 -1.11 -4.73 -27.51
C VAL A 53 -2.20 -4.48 -28.54
N ASP A 54 -2.22 -3.28 -29.11
CA ASP A 54 -3.21 -2.85 -30.11
C ASP A 54 -4.66 -3.09 -29.64
N ASP A 55 -4.95 -2.64 -28.42
CA ASP A 55 -6.24 -2.80 -27.71
C ASP A 55 -6.66 -4.25 -27.41
N ILE A 56 -5.75 -5.22 -27.57
CA ILE A 56 -5.98 -6.64 -27.26
C ILE A 56 -5.11 -7.08 -26.09
N SER A 57 -5.72 -7.60 -25.02
CA SER A 57 -4.97 -8.20 -23.92
C SER A 57 -4.17 -9.41 -24.43
N THR A 58 -2.89 -9.45 -24.09
CA THR A 58 -1.96 -10.52 -24.48
C THR A 58 -1.55 -11.39 -23.30
N SER A 59 -1.55 -10.83 -22.09
CA SER A 59 -1.29 -11.58 -20.86
C SER A 59 -2.03 -11.00 -19.67
N PHE A 60 -2.55 -11.89 -18.82
CA PHE A 60 -3.11 -11.58 -17.51
C PHE A 60 -2.16 -12.04 -16.40
N HIS A 61 -2.05 -11.22 -15.36
CA HIS A 61 -1.10 -11.44 -14.29
C HIS A 61 -1.77 -11.29 -12.93
N GLN A 62 -1.66 -12.35 -12.13
CA GLN A 62 -2.16 -12.41 -10.78
C GLN A 62 -0.97 -12.39 -9.81
N VAL A 63 -0.92 -11.45 -8.90
CA VAL A 63 0.17 -11.20 -7.94
C VAL A 63 -0.29 -11.50 -6.51
N LYS A 64 0.42 -12.39 -5.81
CA LYS A 64 0.06 -12.80 -4.45
C LYS A 64 1.29 -12.80 -3.53
N ALA A 65 1.31 -11.86 -2.58
CA ALA A 65 2.39 -11.68 -1.61
C ALA A 65 2.11 -12.42 -0.29
N TYR A 66 1.76 -13.71 -0.36
CA TYR A 66 1.53 -14.52 0.84
C TYR A 66 2.85 -15.12 1.35
N GLU A 67 3.00 -15.15 2.68
CA GLU A 67 4.14 -15.80 3.34
C GLU A 67 4.05 -17.33 3.26
N LYS A 68 2.86 -17.86 3.01
CA LYS A 68 2.59 -19.30 3.00
C LYS A 68 2.76 -19.88 1.60
N SER A 69 3.35 -21.07 1.53
CA SER A 69 3.51 -21.84 0.29
C SER A 69 2.37 -22.82 0.00
N SER A 70 1.41 -22.99 0.92
CA SER A 70 0.34 -23.99 0.79
C SER A 70 -0.63 -23.65 -0.36
N TYR A 71 -0.91 -24.61 -1.25
CA TYR A 71 -1.84 -24.47 -2.38
C TYR A 71 -3.17 -23.78 -2.02
N SER A 72 -3.79 -24.18 -0.90
CA SER A 72 -5.10 -23.67 -0.46
C SER A 72 -5.16 -22.16 -0.23
N LYS A 73 -4.01 -21.49 -0.13
CA LYS A 73 -3.93 -20.03 -0.06
C LYS A 73 -4.05 -19.35 -1.42
N TYR A 74 -3.73 -20.09 -2.48
CA TYR A 74 -3.74 -19.61 -3.85
C TYR A 74 -4.91 -20.15 -4.67
N SER A 75 -5.67 -21.14 -4.16
CA SER A 75 -6.73 -21.84 -4.92
C SER A 75 -7.76 -20.90 -5.53
N ASP A 76 -8.23 -19.90 -4.77
CA ASP A 76 -9.20 -18.92 -5.27
C ASP A 76 -8.59 -18.06 -6.40
N ALA A 77 -7.37 -17.58 -6.23
CA ALA A 77 -6.67 -16.76 -7.23
C ALA A 77 -6.32 -17.56 -8.50
N LEU A 78 -5.98 -18.84 -8.35
CA LEU A 78 -5.71 -19.75 -9.45
C LEU A 78 -6.99 -20.11 -10.23
N LEU A 79 -8.11 -20.28 -9.52
CA LEU A 79 -9.41 -20.47 -10.15
C LEU A 79 -9.80 -19.21 -10.94
N GLU A 80 -9.71 -18.03 -10.31
CA GLU A 80 -10.06 -16.73 -10.92
C GLU A 80 -9.35 -16.51 -12.25
N ILE A 81 -8.01 -16.56 -12.29
CA ILE A 81 -7.24 -16.41 -13.53
C ILE A 81 -7.56 -17.51 -14.56
N THR A 82 -7.83 -18.75 -14.11
CA THR A 82 -8.20 -19.83 -15.04
C THR A 82 -9.55 -19.55 -15.71
N LEU A 83 -10.53 -19.05 -14.96
CA LEU A 83 -11.82 -18.66 -15.53
C LEU A 83 -11.70 -17.44 -16.44
N GLU A 84 -10.87 -16.46 -16.10
CA GLU A 84 -10.64 -15.30 -16.96
C GLU A 84 -9.99 -15.69 -18.29
N LEU A 85 -8.99 -16.58 -18.25
CA LEU A 85 -8.38 -17.15 -19.45
C LEU A 85 -9.39 -17.93 -20.30
N SER A 86 -10.35 -18.62 -19.68
CA SER A 86 -11.37 -19.39 -20.41
C SER A 86 -12.24 -18.51 -21.32
N LYS A 87 -12.41 -17.24 -20.96
CA LYS A 87 -13.17 -16.22 -21.73
C LYS A 87 -12.32 -15.51 -22.77
N ASN A 88 -11.00 -15.56 -22.64
CA ASN A 88 -10.05 -14.79 -23.45
C ASN A 88 -9.06 -15.74 -24.14
N PRO A 89 -9.42 -16.27 -25.33
CA PRO A 89 -8.54 -17.12 -26.12
C PRO A 89 -7.23 -16.40 -26.47
N ASN A 90 -6.13 -17.15 -26.60
CA ASN A 90 -4.79 -16.66 -26.93
C ASN A 90 -4.09 -15.80 -25.87
N VAL A 91 -4.76 -15.41 -24.78
CA VAL A 91 -4.14 -14.70 -23.66
C VAL A 91 -3.38 -15.69 -22.78
N ILE A 92 -2.20 -15.35 -22.29
CA ILE A 92 -1.49 -16.20 -21.31
C ILE A 92 -1.73 -15.72 -19.88
N GLY A 93 -1.83 -16.63 -18.92
CA GLY A 93 -1.98 -16.30 -17.50
C GLY A 93 -0.73 -16.61 -16.69
N LYS A 94 -0.30 -15.65 -15.89
CA LYS A 94 0.87 -15.76 -15.02
C LYS A 94 0.50 -15.49 -13.59
N ILE A 95 0.87 -16.39 -12.68
CA ILE A 95 0.81 -16.14 -11.24
C ILE A 95 2.19 -15.79 -10.70
N HIS A 96 2.30 -14.63 -10.08
CA HIS A 96 3.50 -14.10 -9.44
C HIS A 96 3.35 -14.23 -7.94
N THR A 97 4.27 -14.91 -7.27
CA THR A 97 4.20 -15.12 -5.82
C THR A 97 5.45 -14.68 -5.09
N TRP A 98 5.27 -14.36 -3.80
CA TRP A 98 6.39 -14.12 -2.89
C TRP A 98 7.09 -15.43 -2.51
N LYS A 99 6.31 -16.45 -2.14
CA LYS A 99 6.81 -17.80 -1.86
C LYS A 99 6.34 -18.78 -2.91
N VAL A 100 7.10 -19.87 -3.10
CA VAL A 100 6.73 -20.96 -4.00
C VAL A 100 5.33 -21.49 -3.68
N ILE A 101 4.55 -21.81 -4.72
CA ILE A 101 3.27 -22.50 -4.56
C ILE A 101 3.54 -24.00 -4.56
N ASN A 102 3.28 -24.66 -3.42
CA ASN A 102 3.26 -26.10 -3.35
C ASN A 102 2.00 -26.64 -4.04
N PHE A 103 2.12 -27.76 -4.74
CA PHE A 103 0.99 -28.46 -5.33
C PHE A 103 0.28 -29.32 -4.28
N LYS A 104 -0.96 -29.74 -4.55
CA LYS A 104 -1.65 -30.70 -3.68
C LYS A 104 -0.86 -32.00 -3.61
N SER A 105 -0.92 -32.70 -2.48
CA SER A 105 -0.16 -33.95 -2.25
C SER A 105 -0.39 -35.02 -3.31
N ASP A 106 -1.62 -35.05 -3.84
CA ASP A 106 -2.06 -36.07 -4.80
C ASP A 106 -1.96 -35.56 -6.26
N CYS A 107 -1.27 -34.43 -6.47
CA CYS A 107 -1.11 -33.77 -7.76
C CYS A 107 0.37 -33.62 -8.11
N ASN A 108 0.70 -33.82 -9.38
CA ASN A 108 2.10 -33.78 -9.84
C ASN A 108 2.59 -32.37 -10.18
N ASP A 109 1.66 -31.45 -10.44
CA ASP A 109 1.96 -30.08 -10.85
C ASP A 109 0.84 -29.09 -10.44
N LEU A 110 1.06 -27.81 -10.76
CA LEU A 110 0.09 -26.75 -10.50
C LEU A 110 -1.23 -26.98 -11.26
N ARG A 111 -1.14 -27.42 -12.52
CA ARG A 111 -2.30 -27.58 -13.41
C ARG A 111 -3.21 -28.72 -12.96
N SER A 112 -2.64 -29.84 -12.52
CA SER A 112 -3.37 -30.95 -11.91
C SER A 112 -4.01 -30.54 -10.59
N SER A 113 -3.37 -29.69 -9.81
CA SER A 113 -3.98 -29.14 -8.59
C SER A 113 -5.21 -28.26 -8.88
N ILE A 114 -5.15 -27.42 -9.92
CA ILE A 114 -6.30 -26.61 -10.39
C ILE A 114 -7.40 -27.51 -10.96
N SER A 115 -7.01 -28.49 -11.77
CA SER A 115 -7.95 -29.46 -12.36
C SER A 115 -8.71 -30.22 -11.27
N ASP A 116 -8.04 -30.61 -10.19
CA ASP A 116 -8.69 -31.24 -9.03
C ASP A 116 -9.69 -30.31 -8.32
N ASP A 117 -9.44 -29.00 -8.24
CA ASP A 117 -10.45 -28.05 -7.71
C ASP A 117 -11.70 -28.00 -8.61
N ILE A 118 -11.49 -27.87 -9.92
CA ILE A 118 -12.61 -27.81 -10.88
C ILE A 118 -13.40 -29.12 -10.87
N GLN A 119 -12.72 -30.27 -10.82
CA GLN A 119 -13.35 -31.58 -10.72
C GLN A 119 -14.19 -31.70 -9.46
N LYS A 120 -13.68 -31.26 -8.31
CA LYS A 120 -14.44 -31.26 -7.04
C LYS A 120 -15.71 -30.41 -7.11
N ILE A 121 -15.67 -29.27 -7.79
CA ILE A 121 -16.86 -28.42 -7.99
C ILE A 121 -17.90 -29.13 -8.87
N LEU A 122 -17.45 -29.83 -9.92
CA LEU A 122 -18.35 -30.61 -10.79
C LEU A 122 -18.91 -31.84 -10.09
N ASP A 123 -18.10 -32.54 -9.30
CA ASP A 123 -18.54 -33.70 -8.50
C ASP A 123 -19.57 -33.28 -7.45
N GLU A 124 -19.34 -32.14 -6.77
CA GLU A 124 -20.31 -31.52 -5.86
C GLU A 124 -21.64 -31.22 -6.58
N TYR A 125 -21.57 -30.67 -7.80
CA TYR A 125 -22.76 -30.37 -8.60
C TYR A 125 -23.53 -31.64 -9.00
N GLN A 126 -22.83 -32.69 -9.44
CA GLN A 126 -23.44 -33.96 -9.85
C GLN A 126 -24.04 -34.74 -8.68
N ALA A 127 -23.42 -34.67 -7.50
CA ALA A 127 -23.88 -35.35 -6.30
C ALA A 127 -25.01 -34.60 -5.57
N ALA A 128 -25.20 -33.31 -5.83
CA ALA A 128 -26.20 -32.51 -5.17
C ALA A 128 -27.62 -32.96 -5.54
N THR A 129 -28.40 -33.32 -4.54
CA THR A 129 -29.83 -33.66 -4.68
C THR A 129 -30.74 -32.47 -4.39
N ASP A 130 -30.17 -31.36 -3.96
CA ASP A 130 -30.81 -30.08 -3.71
C ASP A 130 -30.14 -28.95 -4.51
N GLN A 131 -30.79 -27.79 -4.59
CA GLN A 131 -30.26 -26.60 -5.29
C GLN A 131 -29.21 -25.84 -4.45
N ASN A 132 -28.33 -26.55 -3.75
CA ASN A 132 -27.42 -25.97 -2.75
C ASN A 132 -25.93 -26.10 -3.10
N SER A 133 -25.58 -26.69 -4.24
CA SER A 133 -24.17 -26.78 -4.65
C SER A 133 -23.58 -25.42 -5.03
N THR A 134 -22.25 -25.36 -5.12
CA THR A 134 -21.50 -24.18 -5.56
C THR A 134 -22.05 -23.56 -6.85
N LEU A 135 -22.37 -24.37 -7.87
CA LEU A 135 -22.88 -23.86 -9.15
C LEU A 135 -24.32 -23.35 -9.07
N HIS A 136 -25.21 -24.06 -8.37
CA HIS A 136 -26.56 -23.57 -8.12
C HIS A 136 -26.55 -22.22 -7.39
N LYS A 137 -25.70 -22.08 -6.36
CA LYS A 137 -25.54 -20.82 -5.63
C LYS A 137 -24.94 -19.71 -6.51
N ALA A 138 -24.04 -20.05 -7.42
CA ALA A 138 -23.46 -19.08 -8.35
C ALA A 138 -24.55 -18.52 -9.28
N ALA A 139 -25.38 -19.40 -9.86
CA ALA A 139 -26.47 -19.03 -10.76
C ALA A 139 -27.65 -18.30 -10.07
N SER A 140 -28.01 -18.69 -8.83
CA SER A 140 -29.24 -18.24 -8.16
C SER A 140 -29.15 -16.91 -7.39
N ASN A 141 -28.07 -16.12 -7.55
CA ASN A 141 -27.83 -14.91 -6.75
C ASN A 141 -27.96 -15.14 -5.23
N ALA A 142 -27.50 -16.30 -4.74
CA ALA A 142 -27.51 -16.64 -3.33
C ALA A 142 -26.87 -15.52 -2.47
N LYS A 143 -27.51 -15.20 -1.33
CA LYS A 143 -27.02 -14.22 -0.35
C LYS A 143 -25.81 -14.79 0.40
N ASN A 144 -24.78 -13.96 0.60
CA ASN A 144 -23.53 -14.32 1.29
C ASN A 144 -22.87 -15.60 0.73
N PRO A 145 -22.58 -15.66 -0.59
CA PRO A 145 -21.92 -16.81 -1.19
C PRO A 145 -20.50 -16.99 -0.62
N CYS A 146 -19.98 -18.22 -0.65
CA CYS A 146 -18.56 -18.42 -0.39
C CYS A 146 -17.71 -17.75 -1.50
N LYS A 147 -16.41 -17.58 -1.27
CA LYS A 147 -15.51 -16.89 -2.20
C LYS A 147 -15.49 -17.58 -3.57
N THR A 148 -15.37 -18.90 -3.61
CA THR A 148 -15.42 -19.73 -4.83
C THR A 148 -16.71 -19.53 -5.63
N THR A 149 -17.88 -19.55 -4.97
CA THR A 149 -19.17 -19.25 -5.62
C THR A 149 -19.19 -17.83 -6.22
N SER A 150 -18.63 -16.85 -5.51
CA SER A 150 -18.56 -15.47 -5.99
C SER A 150 -17.67 -15.35 -7.23
N ILE A 151 -16.52 -16.04 -7.23
CA ILE A 151 -15.58 -16.07 -8.37
C ILE A 151 -16.28 -16.61 -9.62
N ILE A 152 -16.94 -17.77 -9.51
CA ILE A 152 -17.65 -18.38 -10.64
C ILE A 152 -18.78 -17.47 -11.15
N ARG A 153 -19.58 -16.90 -10.23
CA ARG A 153 -20.67 -15.97 -10.57
C ARG A 153 -20.16 -14.73 -11.31
N ASN A 154 -19.07 -14.14 -10.82
CA ASN A 154 -18.51 -12.94 -11.43
C ASN A 154 -17.89 -13.24 -12.79
N ALA A 155 -17.23 -14.40 -12.94
CA ALA A 155 -16.67 -14.82 -14.22
C ALA A 155 -17.74 -15.02 -15.29
N PHE A 156 -18.88 -15.61 -14.91
CA PHE A 156 -19.96 -16.00 -15.83
C PHE A 156 -21.30 -15.42 -15.38
N THR A 157 -21.45 -14.11 -15.53
CA THR A 157 -22.69 -13.41 -15.17
C THR A 157 -23.87 -13.91 -15.99
N ASP A 158 -25.04 -14.02 -15.36
CA ASP A 158 -26.31 -14.43 -15.97
C ASP A 158 -26.33 -15.83 -16.62
N LYS A 159 -25.47 -16.76 -16.16
CA LYS A 159 -25.45 -18.16 -16.60
C LYS A 159 -26.22 -19.10 -15.67
N SER A 160 -26.93 -20.07 -16.26
CA SER A 160 -27.53 -21.17 -15.48
C SER A 160 -26.46 -22.09 -14.91
N ASP A 161 -26.78 -22.84 -13.87
CA ASP A 161 -25.87 -23.81 -13.27
C ASP A 161 -25.46 -24.93 -14.24
N GLU A 162 -26.33 -25.34 -15.17
CA GLU A 162 -25.96 -26.26 -16.25
C GLU A 162 -24.95 -25.62 -17.21
N GLU A 163 -25.16 -24.36 -17.60
CA GLU A 163 -24.20 -23.63 -18.45
C GLU A 163 -22.85 -23.48 -17.75
N LEU A 164 -22.83 -23.17 -16.45
CA LEU A 164 -21.60 -23.11 -15.65
C LEU A 164 -20.88 -24.46 -15.61
N ALA A 165 -21.61 -25.56 -15.40
CA ALA A 165 -21.05 -26.90 -15.39
C ALA A 165 -20.42 -27.25 -16.74
N LEU A 166 -21.08 -26.89 -17.86
CA LEU A 166 -20.53 -27.08 -19.21
C LEU A 166 -19.24 -26.27 -19.43
N GLN A 167 -19.16 -25.03 -18.95
CA GLN A 167 -17.94 -24.22 -19.04
C GLN A 167 -16.78 -24.88 -18.29
N LEU A 168 -16.99 -25.28 -17.03
CA LEU A 168 -15.97 -25.96 -16.23
C LEU A 168 -15.55 -27.31 -16.84
N GLN A 169 -16.49 -28.07 -17.37
CA GLN A 169 -16.20 -29.33 -18.06
C GLN A 169 -15.40 -29.12 -19.35
N SER A 170 -15.63 -28.02 -20.07
CA SER A 170 -14.86 -27.67 -21.27
C SER A 170 -13.39 -27.40 -20.94
N ILE A 171 -13.12 -26.79 -19.79
CA ILE A 171 -11.76 -26.53 -19.28
C ILE A 171 -11.09 -27.87 -18.91
N LEU A 172 -11.75 -28.75 -18.16
CA LEU A 172 -11.18 -30.05 -17.77
C LEU A 172 -10.92 -30.98 -18.95
N SER A 173 -11.80 -30.97 -19.95
CA SER A 173 -11.65 -31.81 -21.15
C SER A 173 -10.59 -31.30 -22.12
N GLY A 174 -10.06 -30.08 -21.91
CA GLY A 174 -9.14 -29.42 -22.83
C GLY A 174 -9.79 -28.86 -24.10
N THR A 175 -11.13 -28.88 -24.19
CA THR A 175 -11.87 -28.19 -25.26
C THR A 175 -11.66 -26.68 -25.15
N ASN A 176 -11.64 -26.17 -23.91
CA ASN A 176 -11.12 -24.86 -23.57
C ASN A 176 -9.69 -25.02 -23.05
N ASP A 177 -8.74 -24.31 -23.64
CA ASP A 177 -7.30 -24.48 -23.39
C ASP A 177 -6.77 -23.66 -22.19
N ALA A 178 -7.65 -23.02 -21.40
CA ALA A 178 -7.27 -22.14 -20.29
C ALA A 178 -6.25 -22.76 -19.31
N LEU A 179 -6.44 -24.03 -18.93
CA LEU A 179 -5.51 -24.75 -18.04
C LEU A 179 -4.09 -24.87 -18.61
N SER A 180 -3.94 -24.93 -19.92
CA SER A 180 -2.62 -25.01 -20.56
C SER A 180 -1.92 -23.64 -20.59
N ARG A 181 -2.69 -22.55 -20.52
CA ARG A 181 -2.22 -21.17 -20.60
C ARG A 181 -1.91 -20.53 -19.25
N VAL A 182 -2.32 -21.16 -18.14
CA VAL A 182 -1.95 -20.72 -16.77
C VAL A 182 -0.62 -21.35 -16.32
N SER A 183 0.23 -20.54 -15.69
CA SER A 183 1.53 -20.98 -15.14
C SER A 183 2.01 -20.06 -14.02
N ALA A 184 2.82 -20.60 -13.10
CA ALA A 184 3.64 -19.76 -12.24
C ALA A 184 4.66 -19.00 -13.10
N TYR A 185 4.90 -17.73 -12.78
CA TYR A 185 5.89 -16.93 -13.48
C TYR A 185 7.30 -17.32 -13.06
N GLU A 186 8.17 -17.58 -14.03
CA GLU A 186 9.58 -17.91 -13.81
C GLU A 186 10.43 -16.64 -13.97
N TYR A 187 11.17 -16.29 -12.92
CA TYR A 187 12.09 -15.16 -12.88
C TYR A 187 13.47 -15.56 -13.42
N ASP A 188 14.34 -14.56 -13.69
CA ASP A 188 15.64 -14.79 -14.36
C ASP A 188 16.65 -15.63 -13.56
N ASP A 189 16.38 -15.85 -12.27
CA ASP A 189 17.14 -16.74 -11.40
C ASP A 189 16.64 -18.21 -11.45
N GLY A 190 15.65 -18.50 -12.30
CA GLY A 190 15.02 -19.82 -12.42
C GLY A 190 13.98 -20.12 -11.35
N ASN A 191 13.70 -19.18 -10.43
CA ASN A 191 12.69 -19.37 -9.40
C ASN A 191 11.28 -19.07 -9.95
N SER A 192 10.29 -19.84 -9.50
CA SER A 192 8.87 -19.60 -9.81
C SER A 192 8.19 -18.62 -8.83
N PHE A 193 8.98 -17.86 -8.09
CA PHE A 193 8.59 -16.90 -7.06
C PHE A 193 9.69 -15.82 -6.96
N CYS A 194 9.40 -14.69 -6.34
CA CYS A 194 10.38 -13.64 -6.10
C CYS A 194 10.26 -13.13 -4.67
N ASP A 195 11.38 -13.04 -3.95
CA ASP A 195 11.32 -12.49 -2.60
C ASP A 195 10.92 -10.99 -2.62
N LEU A 196 10.19 -10.53 -1.60
CA LEU A 196 9.84 -9.10 -1.46
C LEU A 196 11.08 -8.21 -1.43
N SER A 197 12.19 -8.70 -0.87
CA SER A 197 13.47 -7.99 -0.83
C SER A 197 14.19 -7.98 -2.17
N GLU A 198 13.93 -8.96 -3.05
CA GLU A 198 14.63 -9.17 -4.31
C GLU A 198 14.01 -8.43 -5.50
N ILE A 199 12.70 -8.18 -5.50
CA ILE A 199 12.02 -7.55 -6.63
C ILE A 199 12.61 -6.18 -6.97
N ASN A 200 13.02 -5.42 -5.94
CA ASN A 200 13.69 -4.12 -6.13
C ASN A 200 15.00 -4.27 -6.88
N ALA A 201 15.78 -5.32 -6.60
CA ALA A 201 17.03 -5.60 -7.29
C ALA A 201 16.78 -6.03 -8.74
N LYS A 202 15.75 -6.85 -8.99
CA LYS A 202 15.35 -7.26 -10.34
C LYS A 202 14.91 -6.06 -11.20
N ILE A 203 14.10 -5.15 -10.67
CA ILE A 203 13.71 -3.91 -11.37
C ILE A 203 14.95 -3.06 -11.69
N LYS A 204 15.86 -2.87 -10.72
CA LYS A 204 17.10 -2.11 -10.95
C LYS A 204 17.99 -2.76 -12.01
N SER A 205 18.00 -4.10 -12.09
CA SER A 205 18.69 -4.83 -13.16
C SER A 205 18.09 -4.50 -14.53
N GLU A 206 16.76 -4.56 -14.67
CA GLU A 206 16.08 -4.20 -15.93
C GLU A 206 16.29 -2.73 -16.31
N LEU A 207 16.27 -1.81 -15.33
CA LEU A 207 16.60 -0.39 -15.56
C LEU A 207 18.05 -0.22 -16.03
N SER A 208 18.99 -0.99 -15.47
CA SER A 208 20.38 -0.97 -15.89
C SER A 208 20.57 -1.43 -17.33
N ILE A 209 19.80 -2.44 -17.77
CA ILE A 209 19.79 -2.90 -19.17
C ILE A 209 19.23 -1.78 -20.06
N CYS A 210 18.05 -1.26 -19.74
CA CYS A 210 17.41 -0.15 -20.46
C CYS A 210 18.35 1.04 -20.68
N PHE A 211 19.08 1.46 -19.63
CA PHE A 211 20.01 2.58 -19.69
C PHE A 211 21.25 2.26 -20.51
N SER A 212 21.81 1.07 -20.37
CA SER A 212 22.99 0.65 -21.13
C SER A 212 22.71 0.63 -22.63
N GLU A 213 21.56 0.09 -23.04
CA GLU A 213 21.16 0.07 -24.45
C GLU A 213 20.94 1.48 -25.03
N ARG A 214 20.52 2.43 -24.19
CA ARG A 214 20.31 3.84 -24.55
C ARG A 214 21.58 4.70 -24.46
N ASN A 215 22.74 4.10 -24.20
CA ASN A 215 24.01 4.80 -23.96
C ASN A 215 23.93 5.84 -22.81
N ILE A 216 23.06 5.60 -21.82
CA ILE A 216 22.95 6.40 -20.61
C ILE A 216 23.95 5.85 -19.59
N HIS A 217 24.76 6.73 -18.98
CA HIS A 217 25.74 6.32 -18.00
C HIS A 217 25.08 5.75 -16.73
N VAL A 218 25.31 4.47 -16.45
CA VAL A 218 24.70 3.79 -15.31
C VAL A 218 25.52 4.05 -14.03
N THR A 219 24.94 4.80 -13.10
CA THR A 219 25.43 4.87 -11.71
C THR A 219 24.41 4.27 -10.76
N THR A 220 24.87 3.81 -9.59
CA THR A 220 23.97 3.37 -8.50
C THR A 220 22.98 4.46 -8.11
N ASN A 221 23.41 5.73 -8.10
CA ASN A 221 22.54 6.86 -7.79
C ASN A 221 21.45 7.02 -8.85
N GLN A 222 21.80 7.00 -10.13
CA GLN A 222 20.85 7.09 -11.24
C GLN A 222 19.82 5.95 -11.19
N LEU A 223 20.26 4.71 -10.97
CA LEU A 223 19.37 3.55 -10.83
C LEU A 223 18.39 3.69 -9.66
N ASN A 224 18.87 4.14 -8.50
CA ASN A 224 18.01 4.35 -7.34
C ASN A 224 16.95 5.42 -7.61
N LYS A 225 17.34 6.51 -8.29
CA LYS A 225 16.44 7.62 -8.58
C LYS A 225 15.38 7.26 -9.61
N ALA A 226 15.77 6.62 -10.70
CA ALA A 226 14.84 6.11 -11.69
C ALA A 226 13.87 5.09 -11.08
N PHE A 227 14.37 4.15 -10.27
CA PHE A 227 13.54 3.18 -9.57
C PHE A 227 12.47 3.84 -8.70
N LEU A 228 12.85 4.84 -7.88
CA LEU A 228 11.91 5.56 -7.02
C LEU A 228 10.91 6.41 -7.82
N TYR A 229 11.34 7.03 -8.91
CA TYR A 229 10.46 7.76 -9.82
C TYR A 229 9.36 6.84 -10.36
N PHE A 230 9.72 5.68 -10.93
CA PHE A 230 8.75 4.74 -11.46
C PHE A 230 7.84 4.18 -10.35
N LEU A 231 8.37 3.90 -9.16
CA LEU A 231 7.55 3.50 -8.02
C LEU A 231 6.47 4.55 -7.71
N GLY A 232 6.81 5.84 -7.81
CA GLY A 232 5.85 6.92 -7.67
C GLY A 232 4.80 7.01 -8.77
N VAL A 233 5.19 6.76 -10.02
CA VAL A 233 4.23 6.67 -11.14
C VAL A 233 3.23 5.54 -10.89
N MET A 234 3.71 4.35 -10.50
CA MET A 234 2.86 3.20 -10.18
C MET A 234 1.95 3.49 -8.99
N ASP A 235 2.46 4.09 -7.91
CA ASP A 235 1.68 4.46 -6.73
C ASP A 235 0.55 5.45 -7.06
N LYS A 236 0.85 6.50 -7.84
CA LYS A 236 -0.16 7.46 -8.32
C LYS A 236 -1.27 6.79 -9.10
N TYR A 237 -0.88 5.89 -10.01
CA TYR A 237 -1.82 5.16 -10.84
C TYR A 237 -2.75 4.27 -9.99
N ILE A 238 -2.17 3.45 -9.11
CA ILE A 238 -2.90 2.53 -8.23
C ILE A 238 -3.86 3.31 -7.32
N ILE A 239 -3.41 4.42 -6.72
CA ILE A 239 -4.26 5.29 -5.88
C ILE A 239 -5.40 5.89 -6.70
N HIS A 240 -5.11 6.42 -7.89
CA HIS A 240 -6.13 6.98 -8.77
C HIS A 240 -7.18 5.92 -9.15
N ARG A 241 -6.75 4.71 -9.47
CA ARG A 241 -7.63 3.60 -9.84
C ARG A 241 -8.48 3.12 -8.65
N HIS A 242 -7.90 3.02 -7.46
CA HIS A 242 -8.66 2.72 -6.24
C HIS A 242 -9.72 3.77 -5.92
N LYS A 243 -9.43 5.06 -6.12
CA LYS A 243 -10.41 6.14 -5.93
C LYS A 243 -11.51 6.13 -6.99
N ASN A 244 -11.21 5.66 -8.19
CA ASN A 244 -12.10 5.65 -9.35
C ASN A 244 -12.52 4.23 -9.79
N LYS A 245 -12.66 3.28 -8.86
CA LYS A 245 -12.98 1.87 -9.18
C LYS A 245 -14.21 1.71 -10.08
N GLN A 246 -15.21 2.57 -9.90
CA GLN A 246 -16.49 2.55 -10.63
C GLN A 246 -16.45 3.32 -11.96
N SER A 247 -15.34 3.98 -12.29
CA SER A 247 -15.21 4.70 -13.56
C SER A 247 -15.22 3.70 -14.73
N PRO A 248 -16.04 3.93 -15.77
CA PRO A 248 -16.02 3.10 -16.97
C PRO A 248 -14.75 3.35 -17.80
N THR A 249 -14.12 4.51 -17.65
CA THR A 249 -12.89 4.87 -18.34
C THR A 249 -11.70 4.37 -17.54
N LYS A 250 -10.98 3.41 -18.09
CA LYS A 250 -9.71 2.89 -17.56
C LYS A 250 -8.59 3.50 -18.38
N ILE A 251 -7.61 4.10 -17.71
CA ILE A 251 -6.50 4.80 -18.35
C ILE A 251 -5.31 3.87 -18.22
N PRO A 252 -4.78 3.22 -19.26
CA PRO A 252 -3.58 2.39 -19.11
C PRO A 252 -2.31 3.23 -18.97
N ILE A 253 -1.21 2.62 -18.52
CA ILE A 253 0.15 3.19 -18.63
C ILE A 253 0.73 2.70 -19.96
N THR A 254 0.99 3.61 -20.90
CA THR A 254 1.59 3.22 -22.18
C THR A 254 3.05 2.85 -22.00
N PHE A 255 3.56 1.92 -22.82
CA PHE A 255 5.00 1.62 -22.80
C PHE A 255 5.83 2.81 -23.27
N VAL A 256 5.26 3.67 -24.13
CA VAL A 256 5.87 4.94 -24.52
C VAL A 256 6.10 5.84 -23.30
N GLU A 257 5.11 6.00 -22.42
CA GLU A 257 5.30 6.77 -21.17
C GLU A 257 6.39 6.18 -20.26
N ILE A 258 6.49 4.84 -20.19
CA ILE A 258 7.57 4.17 -19.44
C ILE A 258 8.93 4.49 -20.08
N ILE A 259 9.03 4.41 -21.40
CA ILE A 259 10.27 4.68 -22.15
C ILE A 259 10.66 6.15 -22.05
N ASP A 260 9.71 7.06 -22.18
CA ASP A 260 9.95 8.51 -22.05
C ASP A 260 10.48 8.85 -20.66
N ALA A 261 9.96 8.20 -19.62
CA ALA A 261 10.46 8.35 -18.27
C ALA A 261 11.89 7.81 -18.05
N LEU A 262 12.37 6.87 -18.89
CA LEU A 262 13.77 6.43 -18.87
C LEU A 262 14.72 7.51 -19.39
N ASN A 263 14.23 8.43 -20.23
CA ASN A 263 15.03 9.50 -20.83
C ASN A 263 15.09 10.76 -19.94
N ILE A 264 14.31 10.80 -18.86
CA ILE A 264 14.36 11.91 -17.91
C ILE A 264 15.68 11.85 -17.14
N ASP A 265 16.40 12.97 -17.12
CA ASP A 265 17.54 13.14 -16.24
C ASP A 265 17.03 13.23 -14.78
N HIS A 266 17.30 12.18 -14.02
CA HIS A 266 16.94 12.08 -12.61
C HIS A 266 18.11 12.57 -11.72
N GLU A 267 19.21 13.08 -12.26
CA GLU A 267 20.34 13.57 -11.46
C GLU A 267 19.93 14.76 -10.57
N ASP A 268 18.95 15.55 -10.97
CA ASP A 268 18.34 16.57 -10.11
C ASP A 268 17.25 16.00 -9.20
N VAL A 269 17.43 16.20 -7.90
CA VAL A 269 16.52 15.72 -6.84
C VAL A 269 15.29 16.64 -6.81
N SER A 270 14.28 16.33 -7.62
CA SER A 270 13.00 17.06 -7.57
C SER A 270 12.29 16.88 -6.21
N ASN A 271 11.50 17.85 -5.77
CA ASN A 271 10.68 17.72 -4.56
C ASN A 271 9.78 16.47 -4.59
N GLU A 272 9.33 16.09 -5.78
CA GLU A 272 8.54 14.89 -6.01
C GLU A 272 9.33 13.62 -5.69
N TYR A 273 10.56 13.49 -6.21
CA TYR A 273 11.45 12.36 -5.89
C TYR A 273 11.66 12.21 -4.38
N VAL A 274 11.82 13.34 -3.70
CA VAL A 274 12.07 13.34 -2.26
C VAL A 274 10.85 12.85 -1.48
N ALA A 275 9.66 13.29 -1.85
CA ALA A 275 8.41 12.81 -1.26
C ALA A 275 8.24 11.30 -1.49
N LEU A 276 8.58 10.80 -2.68
CA LEU A 276 8.52 9.37 -3.03
C LEU A 276 9.47 8.54 -2.18
N ASN A 277 10.73 8.98 -2.05
CA ASN A 277 11.71 8.33 -1.18
C ASN A 277 11.24 8.33 0.29
N PHE A 278 10.66 9.45 0.74
CA PHE A 278 10.08 9.56 2.07
C PHE A 278 8.95 8.54 2.29
N LYS A 279 8.01 8.42 1.34
CA LYS A 279 6.90 7.46 1.43
C LYS A 279 7.41 6.02 1.53
N ASP A 280 8.32 5.61 0.65
CA ASP A 280 8.91 4.26 0.66
C ASP A 280 9.55 3.94 2.03
N ARG A 281 10.37 4.87 2.54
CA ARG A 281 11.07 4.69 3.80
C ARG A 281 10.17 4.75 5.04
N PHE A 282 9.16 5.61 5.04
CA PHE A 282 8.19 5.69 6.15
C PHE A 282 7.49 4.35 6.36
N PHE A 283 7.06 3.69 5.28
CA PHE A 283 6.42 2.38 5.37
C PHE A 283 7.40 1.24 5.63
N PHE A 284 8.67 1.38 5.23
CA PHE A 284 9.72 0.45 5.66
C PHE A 284 9.82 0.42 7.20
N TYR A 285 9.76 1.56 7.89
CA TYR A 285 9.80 1.55 9.37
C TYR A 285 8.55 0.97 10.02
N ILE A 286 7.37 1.13 9.41
CA ILE A 286 6.16 0.42 9.88
C ILE A 286 6.36 -1.09 9.75
N TYR A 287 6.91 -1.53 8.63
CA TYR A 287 7.18 -2.95 8.42
C TYR A 287 8.23 -3.48 9.41
N GLU A 288 9.35 -2.78 9.58
CA GLU A 288 10.36 -3.17 10.57
C GLU A 288 9.76 -3.29 11.98
N PHE A 289 8.94 -2.33 12.41
CA PHE A 289 8.27 -2.40 13.71
C PHE A 289 7.37 -3.63 13.85
N MET A 290 6.68 -4.04 12.78
CA MET A 290 5.77 -5.18 12.80
C MET A 290 6.49 -6.55 12.80
N GLU A 291 7.71 -6.60 12.30
CA GLU A 291 8.52 -7.83 12.20
C GLU A 291 9.57 -7.95 13.32
N ASP A 292 9.80 -6.88 14.08
CA ASP A 292 10.79 -6.86 15.15
C ASP A 292 10.35 -7.77 16.31
N PRO A 293 11.09 -8.85 16.61
CA PRO A 293 10.74 -9.76 17.69
C PRO A 293 10.85 -9.12 19.09
N ASP A 294 11.55 -7.98 19.21
CA ASP A 294 11.70 -7.24 20.46
C ASP A 294 10.55 -6.23 20.67
N GLU A 295 9.72 -5.97 19.65
CA GLU A 295 8.54 -5.09 19.76
C GLU A 295 7.30 -5.88 20.20
N GLU A 296 6.37 -5.22 20.89
CA GLU A 296 5.13 -5.85 21.39
C GLU A 296 4.06 -6.08 20.29
N TYR A 297 4.44 -5.99 19.02
CA TYR A 297 3.49 -6.16 17.92
C TYR A 297 3.05 -7.61 17.80
N GLN A 298 1.75 -7.84 17.98
CA GLN A 298 1.14 -9.15 17.74
C GLN A 298 0.25 -9.08 16.50
N PHE A 299 0.48 -9.99 15.55
CA PHE A 299 -0.39 -10.11 14.39
C PHE A 299 -1.82 -10.40 14.86
N PRO A 300 -2.80 -9.56 14.47
CA PRO A 300 -4.17 -9.72 14.93
C PRO A 300 -4.78 -11.02 14.42
N GLU A 301 -5.59 -11.67 15.26
CA GLU A 301 -6.39 -12.83 14.83
C GLU A 301 -7.32 -12.44 13.67
N PRO A 302 -7.55 -13.33 12.68
CA PRO A 302 -8.37 -13.03 11.51
C PRO A 302 -9.76 -12.48 11.87
N GLY A 303 -10.01 -11.22 11.52
CA GLY A 303 -11.29 -10.51 11.74
C GLY A 303 -11.23 -9.51 12.90
N SER A 304 -10.11 -9.47 13.62
CA SER A 304 -9.85 -8.47 14.67
C SER A 304 -9.33 -7.18 14.05
N GLN A 305 -9.84 -6.05 14.52
CA GLN A 305 -9.35 -4.73 14.14
C GLN A 305 -8.00 -4.47 14.82
N CYS A 306 -7.01 -4.00 14.06
CA CYS A 306 -5.70 -3.60 14.59
C CYS A 306 -5.48 -2.12 14.28
N ASN A 307 -5.23 -1.31 15.32
CA ASN A 307 -5.10 0.14 15.19
C ASN A 307 -4.02 0.54 14.18
N LEU A 308 -2.83 -0.04 14.30
CA LEU A 308 -1.72 0.24 13.39
C LEU A 308 -2.08 -0.12 11.94
N GLN A 309 -2.77 -1.23 11.72
CA GLN A 309 -3.15 -1.63 10.37
C GLN A 309 -4.18 -0.68 9.76
N GLU A 310 -5.14 -0.18 10.53
CA GLU A 310 -6.14 0.80 10.04
C GLU A 310 -5.50 2.17 9.76
N ILE A 311 -4.66 2.68 10.66
CA ILE A 311 -3.89 3.92 10.41
C ILE A 311 -3.00 3.75 9.18
N ARG A 312 -2.31 2.62 9.08
CA ARG A 312 -1.47 2.30 7.92
C ARG A 312 -2.30 2.35 6.64
N LYS A 313 -3.44 1.63 6.56
CA LYS A 313 -4.35 1.68 5.39
C LYS A 313 -4.75 3.11 5.01
N LEU A 314 -5.04 3.95 5.99
CA LEU A 314 -5.37 5.37 5.77
C LEU A 314 -4.18 6.13 5.15
N LEU A 315 -3.00 6.05 5.78
CA LEU A 315 -1.81 6.77 5.33
C LEU A 315 -1.30 6.28 3.97
N LEU A 316 -1.53 5.01 3.64
CA LEU A 316 -1.16 4.41 2.36
C LEU A 316 -1.89 5.02 1.16
N ASN A 317 -3.15 5.42 1.35
CA ASN A 317 -4.00 6.01 0.32
C ASN A 317 -3.67 7.48 0.02
N LEU A 318 -2.74 8.07 0.79
CA LEU A 318 -2.21 9.40 0.55
C LEU A 318 -1.15 9.34 -0.55
N SER A 319 -1.12 10.35 -1.42
CA SER A 319 0.04 10.58 -2.28
C SER A 319 1.30 10.82 -1.43
N ALA A 320 2.47 10.65 -2.03
CA ALA A 320 3.73 10.89 -1.36
C ALA A 320 3.85 12.33 -0.79
N HIS A 321 3.39 13.31 -1.55
CA HIS A 321 3.31 14.70 -1.09
C HIS A 321 2.35 14.85 0.10
N GLU A 322 1.13 14.30 0.02
CA GLU A 322 0.19 14.36 1.14
C GLU A 322 0.77 13.70 2.40
N LEU A 323 1.40 12.53 2.30
CA LEU A 323 2.01 11.87 3.44
C LEU A 323 3.15 12.72 4.05
N TRP A 324 3.96 13.35 3.19
CA TRP A 324 4.99 14.28 3.63
C TRP A 324 4.40 15.42 4.46
N GLU A 325 3.30 16.02 3.99
CA GLU A 325 2.58 17.07 4.72
C GLU A 325 2.06 16.60 6.08
N HIS A 326 1.52 15.39 6.17
CA HIS A 326 1.10 14.80 7.45
C HIS A 326 2.29 14.61 8.39
N TYR A 327 3.42 14.15 7.87
CA TYR A 327 4.64 14.00 8.66
C TYR A 327 5.18 15.32 9.18
N ARG A 328 5.06 16.41 8.42
CA ARG A 328 5.41 17.75 8.94
C ARG A 328 4.58 18.10 10.17
N ASN A 329 3.31 17.72 10.18
CA ASN A 329 2.46 17.90 11.35
C ASN A 329 2.87 16.99 12.53
N PHE A 330 3.25 15.74 12.28
CA PHE A 330 3.74 14.83 13.33
C PHE A 330 5.10 15.25 13.91
N SER A 331 5.87 16.07 13.20
CA SER A 331 7.22 16.48 13.59
C SER A 331 7.32 17.99 13.84
N PRO A 332 6.51 18.57 14.75
CA PRO A 332 6.44 20.02 14.90
C PRO A 332 7.74 20.64 15.40
N HIS A 333 8.61 19.83 16.01
CA HIS A 333 9.89 20.21 16.59
C HIS A 333 11.07 20.11 15.60
N ILE A 334 10.82 19.75 14.34
CA ILE A 334 11.83 19.60 13.29
C ILE A 334 11.51 20.56 12.15
N ASP A 335 12.43 21.47 11.83
CA ASP A 335 12.28 22.34 10.65
C ASP A 335 12.56 21.55 9.37
N LEU A 336 11.47 21.24 8.66
CA LEU A 336 11.47 20.46 7.42
C LEU A 336 11.38 21.34 6.16
N GLN A 337 11.49 22.68 6.27
CA GLN A 337 11.37 23.58 5.12
C GLN A 337 12.63 23.64 4.25
N ASN A 338 13.83 23.58 4.87
CA ASN A 338 15.10 23.82 4.19
C ASN A 338 16.12 22.70 4.36
N SER A 339 15.77 21.63 5.07
CA SER A 339 16.66 20.50 5.28
C SER A 339 16.64 19.58 4.06
N ASN A 340 17.79 18.98 3.73
CA ASN A 340 17.79 17.86 2.79
C ASN A 340 16.98 16.74 3.45
N ILE A 341 15.74 16.55 2.98
CA ILE A 341 14.74 15.64 3.54
C ILE A 341 15.32 14.23 3.74
N ILE A 342 16.24 13.79 2.87
CA ILE A 342 16.95 12.51 3.00
C ILE A 342 17.74 12.47 4.31
N ASN A 343 18.54 13.51 4.57
CA ASN A 343 19.31 13.61 5.80
C ASN A 343 18.39 13.75 7.02
N THR A 344 17.29 14.51 6.91
CA THR A 344 16.37 14.68 8.04
C THR A 344 15.70 13.38 8.44
N PHE A 345 15.28 12.59 7.46
CA PHE A 345 14.65 11.30 7.70
C PHE A 345 15.60 10.30 8.36
N GLU A 346 16.82 10.17 7.84
CA GLU A 346 17.87 9.33 8.46
C GLU A 346 18.23 9.81 9.87
N THR A 347 18.09 11.10 10.16
CA THR A 347 18.35 11.62 11.52
C THR A 347 17.21 11.39 12.52
N ASP A 348 15.97 11.21 12.06
CA ASP A 348 14.79 11.06 12.94
C ASP A 348 14.04 9.73 12.79
N PHE A 349 14.68 8.71 12.21
CA PHE A 349 14.10 7.37 12.13
C PHE A 349 13.60 6.84 13.49
N THR A 350 14.32 7.17 14.57
CA THR A 350 13.94 6.80 15.95
C THR A 350 12.65 7.47 16.40
N GLY A 351 12.39 8.71 15.98
CA GLY A 351 11.14 9.42 16.28
C GLY A 351 9.95 8.78 15.56
N ILE A 352 10.15 8.33 14.31
CA ILE A 352 9.12 7.62 13.55
C ILE A 352 8.86 6.23 14.16
N ARG A 353 9.91 5.40 14.29
CA ARG A 353 9.80 4.01 14.72
C ARG A 353 9.38 3.86 16.18
N HIS A 354 10.08 4.53 17.09
CA HIS A 354 9.90 4.30 18.53
C HIS A 354 8.86 5.22 19.18
N VAL A 355 8.37 6.26 18.49
CA VAL A 355 7.36 7.17 19.05
C VAL A 355 6.09 7.15 18.21
N LEU A 356 6.15 7.66 16.98
CA LEU A 356 4.96 7.84 16.15
C LEU A 356 4.23 6.52 15.84
N ILE A 357 4.97 5.51 15.39
CA ILE A 357 4.40 4.19 15.06
C ILE A 357 3.84 3.50 16.30
N ARG A 358 4.52 3.62 17.44
CA ARG A 358 4.01 3.13 18.73
C ARG A 358 2.70 3.80 19.10
N ILE A 359 2.60 5.13 18.97
CA ILE A 359 1.34 5.85 19.21
C ILE A 359 0.22 5.32 18.30
N PHE A 360 0.49 5.09 17.01
CA PHE A 360 -0.50 4.53 16.07
C PHE A 360 -0.90 3.09 16.39
N HIS A 361 0.01 2.29 16.92
CA HIS A 361 -0.28 0.93 17.38
C HIS A 361 -1.19 0.91 18.61
N ASP A 362 -0.91 1.82 19.53
CA ASP A 362 -1.42 1.76 20.89
C ASP A 362 -2.76 2.47 21.10
N LEU A 363 -3.08 3.46 20.28
CA LEU A 363 -4.32 4.24 20.39
C LEU A 363 -5.44 3.67 19.53
N ASP A 364 -6.66 3.66 20.07
CA ASP A 364 -7.86 3.20 19.34
C ASP A 364 -8.09 4.01 18.07
N TYR A 365 -8.02 3.33 16.92
CA TYR A 365 -8.25 3.94 15.61
C TYR A 365 -9.63 4.59 15.48
N ASN A 366 -10.64 4.12 16.20
CA ASN A 366 -11.99 4.69 16.12
C ASN A 366 -12.06 6.11 16.69
N LEU A 367 -11.07 6.52 17.47
CA LEU A 367 -10.92 7.89 17.97
C LEU A 367 -10.12 8.79 17.02
N ALA A 368 -9.55 8.21 15.95
CA ALA A 368 -8.80 8.95 14.97
C ALA A 368 -9.74 9.79 14.08
N THR A 369 -9.31 11.02 13.81
CA THR A 369 -9.95 12.00 12.96
C THR A 369 -8.95 12.42 11.89
N HIS A 370 -9.34 12.25 10.63
CA HIS A 370 -8.51 12.59 9.48
C HIS A 370 -9.13 13.72 8.68
N THR A 371 -8.40 14.82 8.58
CA THR A 371 -8.79 16.00 7.78
C THR A 371 -7.81 16.16 6.64
N GLN A 372 -8.16 15.61 5.47
CA GLN A 372 -7.26 15.54 4.32
C GLN A 372 -6.81 16.93 3.82
N ASN A 373 -7.71 17.92 3.80
CA ASN A 373 -7.40 19.28 3.31
C ASN A 373 -6.34 20.02 4.14
N ASN A 374 -6.20 19.68 5.43
CA ASN A 374 -5.25 20.31 6.34
C ASN A 374 -4.11 19.34 6.71
N TYR A 375 -4.06 18.16 6.09
CA TYR A 375 -3.06 17.12 6.33
C TYR A 375 -2.94 16.68 7.81
N LYS A 376 -4.07 16.63 8.53
CA LYS A 376 -4.10 16.33 9.97
C LYS A 376 -4.71 14.97 10.25
N LEU A 377 -3.98 14.14 10.98
CA LEU A 377 -4.46 12.91 11.59
C LEU A 377 -4.27 13.04 13.09
N MET A 378 -5.38 13.11 13.82
CA MET A 378 -5.41 13.42 15.25
C MET A 378 -6.38 12.51 15.97
N TYR A 379 -6.26 12.36 17.29
CA TYR A 379 -7.21 11.63 18.11
C TYR A 379 -8.10 12.60 18.87
N ARG A 380 -9.38 12.25 19.02
CA ARG A 380 -10.37 13.10 19.70
C ARG A 380 -10.98 12.36 20.88
N SER A 381 -11.07 13.03 22.03
CA SER A 381 -11.70 12.46 23.22
C SER A 381 -13.19 12.22 23.01
N ILE A 382 -13.69 11.15 23.64
CA ILE A 382 -15.09 10.70 23.53
C ILE A 382 -16.01 11.70 24.24
N SER A 383 -15.66 12.11 25.45
CA SER A 383 -16.52 12.96 26.27
C SER A 383 -16.28 14.46 26.04
N PRO A 384 -17.34 15.28 26.04
CA PRO A 384 -17.22 16.74 26.08
C PRO A 384 -16.59 17.24 27.40
N PRO A 385 -15.80 18.33 27.37
CA PRO A 385 -15.38 19.07 26.18
C PRO A 385 -14.39 18.28 25.35
N HIS A 386 -14.66 18.16 24.04
CA HIS A 386 -13.81 17.35 23.17
C HIS A 386 -12.41 17.96 23.06
N GLN A 387 -11.40 17.17 23.37
CA GLN A 387 -10.00 17.53 23.26
C GLN A 387 -9.36 16.76 22.11
N ASN A 388 -8.43 17.44 21.47
CA ASN A 388 -7.73 16.99 20.28
C ASN A 388 -6.27 16.68 20.64
N TYR A 389 -5.76 15.55 20.16
CA TYR A 389 -4.44 15.04 20.46
C TYR A 389 -3.70 14.73 19.17
N LEU A 390 -2.53 15.33 18.98
CA LEU A 390 -1.69 15.09 17.81
C LEU A 390 -0.62 14.04 18.15
N PRO A 391 -0.59 12.89 17.45
CA PRO A 391 0.55 11.97 17.54
C PRO A 391 1.81 12.65 17.01
N THR A 392 2.95 12.50 17.69
CA THR A 392 4.20 13.15 17.27
C THR A 392 5.41 12.23 17.22
N THR A 393 6.52 12.73 16.69
CA THR A 393 7.85 12.13 16.73
C THR A 393 8.72 12.65 17.88
N ILE A 394 8.15 13.45 18.80
CA ILE A 394 8.91 14.10 19.88
C ILE A 394 9.41 13.04 20.88
N LYS A 395 10.74 13.00 21.08
CA LYS A 395 11.43 12.06 21.97
C LYS A 395 11.82 12.67 23.32
N ASN A 396 11.91 11.86 24.38
CA ASN A 396 12.26 12.29 25.75
C ASN A 396 13.69 12.83 25.91
N HIS A 397 14.57 12.57 24.94
CA HIS A 397 16.00 12.88 25.05
C HIS A 397 16.36 14.38 25.10
N ARG A 398 15.38 15.29 24.99
CA ARG A 398 15.57 16.75 25.02
C ARG A 398 14.89 17.33 26.23
N LYS A 399 15.49 18.37 26.82
CA LYS A 399 14.81 19.15 27.87
C LYS A 399 13.56 19.80 27.27
N VAL A 400 12.49 19.92 28.06
CA VAL A 400 11.22 20.55 27.64
C VAL A 400 11.44 21.94 27.02
N THR A 401 12.33 22.75 27.61
CA THR A 401 12.71 24.06 27.09
C THR A 401 13.38 24.02 25.71
N GLN A 402 14.07 22.93 25.35
CA GLN A 402 14.63 22.74 24.02
C GLN A 402 13.55 22.32 23.01
N ILE A 403 12.59 21.48 23.43
CA ILE A 403 11.44 21.10 22.61
C ILE A 403 10.60 22.35 22.28
N GLU A 404 10.30 23.15 23.30
CA GLU A 404 9.58 24.43 23.17
C GLU A 404 10.26 25.38 22.17
N ARG A 405 11.58 25.57 22.30
CA ARG A 405 12.35 26.40 21.36
C ARG A 405 12.33 25.85 19.94
N ALA A 406 12.45 24.53 19.78
CA ALA A 406 12.45 23.90 18.46
C ALA A 406 11.08 24.04 17.77
N ILE A 407 10.00 23.82 18.50
CA ILE A 407 8.63 24.03 18.01
C ILE A 407 8.39 25.50 17.65
N SER A 408 8.80 26.44 18.53
CA SER A 408 8.56 27.87 18.33
C SER A 408 9.37 28.47 17.17
N SER A 409 10.54 27.89 16.86
CA SER A 409 11.39 28.33 15.75
C SER A 409 11.01 27.71 14.41
N ASN A 410 10.18 26.66 14.42
CA ASN A 410 9.72 25.99 13.21
C ASN A 410 8.61 26.79 12.53
N LYS A 411 8.95 27.47 11.43
CA LYS A 411 8.00 28.25 10.62
C LYS A 411 6.94 27.39 9.92
N GLY A 412 7.16 26.09 9.79
CA GLY A 412 6.19 25.15 9.22
C GLY A 412 5.10 24.72 10.20
N SER A 413 5.35 24.83 11.51
CA SER A 413 4.43 24.36 12.57
C SER A 413 3.43 25.42 13.02
N ILE A 414 3.29 26.52 12.29
CA ILE A 414 2.49 27.67 12.70
C ILE A 414 1.08 27.22 13.06
N GLU A 415 0.39 26.45 12.23
CA GLU A 415 -0.99 26.02 12.51
C GLU A 415 -1.18 25.19 13.78
N ILE A 416 -0.21 24.33 14.12
CA ILE A 416 -0.26 23.52 15.36
C ILE A 416 -0.30 24.43 16.59
N LEU A 417 0.42 25.56 16.53
CA LEU A 417 0.44 26.54 17.61
C LEU A 417 -0.89 27.24 17.84
N TYR A 418 -1.88 27.13 16.93
CA TYR A 418 -3.19 27.77 17.07
C TYR A 418 -4.33 26.76 17.28
N GLU A 419 -4.15 25.49 16.89
CA GLU A 419 -5.26 24.53 16.81
C GLU A 419 -5.12 23.31 17.72
N VAL A 420 -3.90 22.93 18.11
CA VAL A 420 -3.66 21.66 18.82
C VAL A 420 -3.08 21.93 20.20
N GLU A 421 -3.89 21.67 21.23
CA GLU A 421 -3.51 21.88 22.63
C GLU A 421 -2.68 20.73 23.20
N ASN A 422 -2.79 19.52 22.64
CA ASN A 422 -2.16 18.32 23.21
C ASN A 422 -1.32 17.59 22.16
N LEU A 423 -0.02 17.45 22.46
CA LEU A 423 0.96 16.73 21.64
C LEU A 423 1.35 15.45 22.38
N ILE A 424 1.12 14.30 21.75
CA ILE A 424 1.52 13.01 22.33
C ILE A 424 3.01 12.81 22.06
N TYR A 425 3.80 12.57 23.09
CA TYR A 425 5.25 12.40 22.99
C TYR A 425 5.76 11.19 23.78
N ASP A 426 6.99 10.78 23.48
CA ASP A 426 7.72 9.79 24.25
C ASP A 426 8.30 10.47 25.50
N GLY A 427 7.52 10.51 26.58
CA GLY A 427 7.94 11.00 27.89
C GLY A 427 7.17 10.31 28.99
N ASN A 428 7.50 10.64 30.25
CA ASN A 428 6.95 9.94 31.42
C ASN A 428 6.03 10.81 32.27
N ILE A 429 5.98 12.11 32.00
CA ILE A 429 5.18 13.08 32.74
C ILE A 429 4.54 14.08 31.78
N ILE A 430 3.38 14.62 32.18
CA ILE A 430 2.72 15.71 31.46
C ILE A 430 3.51 17.00 31.70
N GLU A 431 3.90 17.64 30.61
CA GLU A 431 4.66 18.90 30.62
C GLU A 431 3.90 19.96 29.83
N SER A 432 4.02 21.22 30.21
CA SER A 432 3.38 22.33 29.51
C SER A 432 4.42 23.28 28.93
N ILE A 433 4.27 23.64 27.66
CA ILE A 433 5.12 24.60 26.94
C ILE A 433 4.31 25.84 26.55
N SER A 434 4.96 27.00 26.48
CA SER A 434 4.31 28.22 25.99
C SER A 434 4.95 28.68 24.67
N PRO A 435 4.21 28.67 23.55
CA PRO A 435 4.72 29.14 22.26
C PRO A 435 5.21 30.61 22.26
N ASN A 436 4.78 31.41 23.26
CA ASN A 436 5.02 32.85 23.33
C ASN A 436 6.26 33.24 24.17
N THR A 437 6.93 32.32 24.85
CA THR A 437 8.06 32.61 25.76
C THR A 437 9.28 33.21 25.04
N SER A 438 9.36 33.06 23.72
CA SER A 438 10.43 33.67 22.90
C SER A 438 10.17 35.14 22.51
N LYS A 439 8.98 35.69 22.80
CA LYS A 439 8.58 37.09 22.49
C LYS A 439 8.61 38.03 23.70
N HIS A 440 9.52 37.81 24.66
CA HIS A 440 9.62 38.56 25.93
C HIS A 440 10.01 40.06 25.81
N THR A 441 9.72 40.74 24.70
CA THR A 441 9.83 42.22 24.62
C THR A 441 8.51 42.95 24.81
N ASP A 442 7.39 42.26 24.96
CA ASP A 442 6.09 42.93 25.09
C ASP A 442 5.69 43.21 26.54
N VAL A 443 5.23 44.44 26.76
CA VAL A 443 4.83 45.03 28.04
C VAL A 443 3.70 44.21 28.68
N PRO A 444 3.70 43.99 30.01
CA PRO A 444 2.65 43.22 30.68
C PRO A 444 1.25 43.79 30.41
N PRO A 445 0.22 42.96 30.16
CA PRO A 445 -1.14 43.45 29.95
C PRO A 445 -1.70 44.08 31.23
N ALA A 446 -2.44 45.17 31.08
CA ALA A 446 -3.18 45.78 32.18
C ALA A 446 -4.25 44.82 32.72
N LEU A 447 -4.47 44.87 34.04
CA LEU A 447 -5.24 43.94 34.88
C LEU A 447 -6.72 43.72 34.54
N ASP A 448 -7.23 44.22 33.39
CA ASP A 448 -8.67 44.19 33.07
C ASP A 448 -8.99 43.83 31.60
N THR A 449 -8.06 43.22 30.86
CA THR A 449 -8.37 42.72 29.50
C THR A 449 -9.05 41.34 29.53
N ASP A 450 -10.31 41.32 29.10
CA ASP A 450 -11.13 40.13 28.83
C ASP A 450 -10.34 39.05 28.05
N LEU A 451 -10.12 37.91 28.71
CA LEU A 451 -9.26 36.80 28.26
C LEU A 451 -9.92 35.88 27.22
N ARG A 452 -10.83 36.39 26.38
CA ARG A 452 -11.30 35.62 25.21
C ARG A 452 -10.22 35.66 24.14
N SER A 453 -9.49 34.55 23.98
CA SER A 453 -8.49 34.38 22.93
C SER A 453 -9.13 34.73 21.57
N LYS A 454 -8.62 35.80 20.95
CA LYS A 454 -8.93 36.07 19.55
C LYS A 454 -8.38 34.89 18.74
N ARG A 455 -9.14 34.40 17.76
CA ARG A 455 -8.76 33.32 16.81
C ARG A 455 -7.41 33.51 16.07
N ASN A 456 -6.72 34.63 16.27
CA ASN A 456 -5.48 35.00 15.60
C ASN A 456 -4.25 34.99 16.55
N GLU A 457 -4.39 34.52 17.80
CA GLU A 457 -3.29 34.40 18.76
C GLU A 457 -2.89 32.92 18.97
N PRO A 458 -1.58 32.59 19.05
CA PRO A 458 -1.14 31.25 19.38
C PRO A 458 -1.72 30.80 20.72
N LEU A 459 -1.98 29.50 20.85
CA LEU A 459 -2.34 28.86 22.10
C LEU A 459 -1.37 29.28 23.20
N LYS A 460 -1.92 29.70 24.34
CA LYS A 460 -1.13 30.18 25.48
C LYS A 460 -0.29 29.05 26.09
N VAL A 461 -0.82 27.83 26.02
CA VAL A 461 -0.23 26.62 26.57
C VAL A 461 -0.47 25.47 25.59
N ILE A 462 0.57 24.67 25.35
CA ILE A 462 0.49 23.37 24.67
C ILE A 462 1.01 22.32 25.66
N ASN A 463 0.31 21.20 25.77
CA ASN A 463 0.66 20.10 26.66
C ASN A 463 1.40 19.02 25.89
N LEU A 464 2.56 18.61 26.38
CA LEU A 464 3.23 17.36 26.00
C LEU A 464 2.68 16.26 26.90
N ILE A 465 1.99 15.29 26.31
CA ILE A 465 1.27 14.23 27.03
C ILE A 465 1.91 12.88 26.70
N PRO A 466 2.38 12.12 27.71
CA PRO A 466 2.84 10.76 27.50
C PRO A 466 1.78 9.87 26.84
N LEU A 467 2.20 8.86 26.08
CA LEU A 467 1.28 7.91 25.43
C LEU A 467 0.33 7.22 26.43
N THR A 468 0.83 6.86 27.62
CA THR A 468 0.03 6.25 28.69
C THR A 468 -1.09 7.18 29.17
N ASP A 469 -0.77 8.45 29.42
CA ASP A 469 -1.75 9.45 29.84
C ASP A 469 -2.74 9.77 28.71
N ALA A 470 -2.27 9.84 27.46
CA ALA A 470 -3.12 10.09 26.31
C ALA A 470 -4.16 8.97 26.12
N LYS A 471 -3.78 7.69 26.30
CA LYS A 471 -4.71 6.56 26.29
C LYS A 471 -5.84 6.74 27.31
N GLU A 472 -5.49 7.09 28.54
CA GLU A 472 -6.48 7.28 29.59
C GLU A 472 -7.40 8.48 29.34
N GLN A 473 -6.85 9.58 28.84
CA GLN A 473 -7.62 10.80 28.59
C GLN A 473 -8.55 10.66 27.38
N LEU A 474 -8.13 9.94 26.34
CA LEU A 474 -8.96 9.67 25.16
C LEU A 474 -10.13 8.74 25.45
N ALA A 475 -9.97 7.82 26.41
CA ALA A 475 -11.00 6.87 26.83
C ALA A 475 -12.02 7.45 27.84
N LYS A 476 -11.73 8.62 28.43
CA LYS A 476 -12.62 9.36 29.33
C LYS A 476 -13.59 10.22 28.54
#